data_AF-A0A2V7F752-F1
#
_entry.id   AF-A0A2V7F752-F1
#
_cell.length_a   1.000
_cell.length_b   1.000
_cell.length_c   1.000
_cell.angle_alpha   90.00
_cell.angle_beta   90.00
_cell.angle_gamma   90.00
#
_symmetry.space_group_name_H-M   'P 1'
#
loop_
_entity.id
_entity.type
_entity.pdbx_description
1 polymer ?
#
loop_
_entity_poly.entity_id
_entity_poly.type
_entity_poly.pdbx_seq_one_letter_code
_entity_poly.pdbx_strand_id
1 'polypeptide(L)' 'MGDADVVWDAEDLACGVLLLRLRGRMEAMRPGQVIRLIAKDPGAAEDMPAWCRLTGHTLLSAEPPVYRIRRKEG' A
#
# COMPACT_ATOMS: atom_id res chain seq x y z
N MET A 1 -15.43 -8.40 8.40
CA MET A 1 -15.35 -8.16 6.94
C MET A 1 -15.36 -6.64 6.67
N GLY A 2 -14.45 -5.89 7.30
CA GLY A 2 -14.47 -4.43 7.28
C GLY A 2 -13.19 -3.92 7.92
N ASP A 3 -12.15 -3.84 7.12
CA ASP A 3 -10.77 -3.81 7.61
C ASP A 3 -9.84 -2.92 6.77
N ALA A 4 -10.39 -2.30 5.72
CA ALA A 4 -9.72 -1.32 4.89
C ALA A 4 -10.69 -0.16 4.59
N ASP A 5 -10.24 1.06 4.86
CA ASP A 5 -10.97 2.30 4.56
C ASP A 5 -10.96 2.61 3.06
N VAL A 6 -9.91 2.17 2.36
CA VAL A 6 -9.70 2.38 0.93
C VAL A 6 -9.29 1.07 0.29
N VAL A 7 -9.88 0.74 -0.86
CA VAL A 7 -9.46 -0.40 -1.68
C VAL A 7 -8.91 0.15 -3.00
N TRP A 8 -7.74 -0.32 -3.40
CA TRP A 8 -7.14 0.07 -4.66
C TRP A 8 -6.59 -1.15 -5.40
N ASP A 9 -7.18 -1.39 -6.57
CA ASP A 9 -6.66 -2.33 -7.56
C ASP A 9 -5.60 -1.64 -8.42
N ALA A 10 -4.38 -2.17 -8.38
CA ALA A 10 -3.21 -1.68 -9.07
C ALA A 10 -2.53 -2.79 -9.87
N GLU A 11 -3.27 -3.85 -10.22
CA GLU A 11 -2.73 -5.04 -10.87
C GLU A 11 -1.99 -4.76 -12.19
N ASP A 12 -2.42 -3.73 -12.92
CA ASP A 12 -1.85 -3.34 -14.22
C ASP A 12 -0.61 -2.43 -14.11
N LEU A 13 -0.16 -2.12 -12.89
CA LEU A 13 0.94 -1.16 -12.67
C LEU A 13 2.26 -1.87 -12.36
N ALA A 14 3.29 -1.51 -13.12
CA ALA A 14 4.68 -1.90 -12.82
C ALA A 14 5.21 -1.19 -11.56
N CYS A 15 6.17 -1.83 -10.89
CA CYS A 15 6.80 -1.41 -9.63
C CYS A 15 7.01 0.12 -9.46
N GLY A 16 7.70 0.79 -10.39
CA GLY A 16 8.00 2.22 -10.24
C GLY A 16 6.76 3.13 -10.25
N VAL A 17 5.78 2.82 -11.11
CA VAL A 17 4.53 3.60 -11.21
C VAL A 17 3.61 3.28 -10.03
N LEU A 18 3.60 2.03 -9.57
CA LEU A 18 2.86 1.58 -8.40
C LEU A 18 3.22 2.41 -7.17
N LEU A 19 4.51 2.52 -6.83
CA LEU A 19 4.98 3.25 -5.66
C LEU A 19 4.66 4.75 -5.72
N LEU A 20 4.79 5.37 -6.90
CA LEU A 20 4.46 6.78 -7.09
C LEU A 20 2.97 7.05 -6.84
N ARG A 21 2.10 6.20 -7.40
CA ARG A 21 0.64 6.31 -7.23
C ARG A 21 0.16 5.93 -5.84
N LEU A 22 0.85 4.99 -5.17
CA LEU A 22 0.60 4.64 -3.78
C LEU A 22 0.87 5.82 -2.87
N ARG A 23 1.99 6.53 -3.05
CA ARG A 23 2.33 7.73 -2.29
C ARG A 23 1.23 8.78 -2.38
N GLY A 24 0.80 9.14 -3.59
CA GLY A 24 -0.25 10.15 -3.77
C GLY A 24 -1.59 9.76 -3.14
N ARG A 25 -1.97 8.47 -3.18
CA ARG A 25 -3.17 7.97 -2.49
C ARG A 25 -3.03 8.06 -0.98
N MET A 26 -1.88 7.66 -0.45
CA MET A 26 -1.60 7.70 0.99
C MET A 26 -1.57 9.14 1.50
N GLU A 27 -1.08 10.10 0.71
CA GLU A 27 -1.15 11.53 1.03
C GLU A 27 -2.59 12.04 1.12
N ALA A 28 -3.49 11.57 0.25
CA ALA A 28 -4.91 11.93 0.24
C ALA A 28 -5.76 11.27 1.34
N MET A 29 -5.28 10.19 1.96
CA MET A 29 -5.96 9.51 3.07
C MET A 29 -5.82 10.28 4.38
N ARG A 30 -6.65 9.98 5.39
CA ARG A 30 -6.47 10.49 6.76
C ARG A 30 -5.45 9.66 7.53
N PRO A 31 -4.74 10.24 8.52
CA PRO A 31 -3.80 9.49 9.35
C PRO A 31 -4.50 8.32 10.03
N GLY A 32 -3.81 7.18 10.14
CA GLY A 32 -4.37 5.95 10.72
C GLY A 32 -5.27 5.13 9.80
N GLN A 33 -5.71 5.64 8.65
CA GLN A 33 -6.54 4.86 7.71
C GLN A 33 -5.75 3.74 7.04
N VAL A 34 -6.46 2.65 6.69
CA VAL A 34 -5.90 1.46 6.06
C VAL A 34 -6.30 1.38 4.59
N ILE A 35 -5.31 1.22 3.71
CA ILE A 35 -5.52 0.87 2.30
C ILE A 35 -5.32 -0.64 2.12
N ARG A 36 -6.23 -1.27 1.37
CA ARG A 36 -6.06 -2.59 0.77
C ARG A 36 -5.60 -2.39 -0.67
N LEU A 37 -4.34 -2.69 -0.93
CA LEU A 37 -3.71 -2.64 -2.23
C LEU A 37 -3.72 -4.03 -2.87
N ILE A 38 -4.07 -4.12 -4.15
CA ILE A 38 -3.89 -5.34 -4.95
C ILE A 38 -2.81 -5.05 -6.00
N ALA A 39 -1.69 -5.79 -5.94
CA ALA A 39 -0.57 -5.67 -6.86
C ALA A 39 -0.04 -7.07 -7.22
N LYS A 40 -0.04 -7.40 -8.52
CA LYS A 40 0.41 -8.69 -9.07
C LYS A 40 1.90 -8.72 -9.43
N ASP A 41 2.57 -7.57 -9.39
CA ASP A 41 3.99 -7.48 -9.63
C ASP A 41 4.77 -8.33 -8.60
N PRO A 42 5.69 -9.21 -9.03
CA PRO A 42 6.43 -10.08 -8.12
C PRO A 42 7.36 -9.31 -7.18
N GLY A 43 7.83 -8.12 -7.59
CA GLY A 43 8.64 -7.23 -6.76
C GLY A 43 7.86 -6.58 -5.63
N ALA A 44 6.52 -6.46 -5.75
CA ALA A 44 5.68 -5.86 -4.71
C ALA A 44 5.83 -6.53 -3.34
N ALA A 45 6.13 -7.83 -3.30
CA ALA A 45 6.34 -8.56 -2.05
C ALA A 45 7.55 -8.04 -1.25
N GLU A 46 8.60 -7.58 -1.94
CA GLU A 46 9.78 -6.97 -1.34
C GLU A 46 9.65 -5.45 -1.21
N ASP A 47 9.03 -4.80 -2.22
CA ASP A 47 8.88 -3.36 -2.27
C ASP A 47 7.93 -2.83 -1.20
N MET A 48 6.80 -3.50 -0.91
CA MET A 48 5.82 -3.00 0.06
C MET A 48 6.41 -2.87 1.48
N PRO A 49 7.12 -3.88 2.04
CA PRO A 49 7.83 -3.73 3.31
C PRO A 49 8.87 -2.62 3.29
N ALA A 50 9.70 -2.55 2.24
CA ALA A 50 10.76 -1.56 2.12
C ALA A 50 10.20 -0.13 2.04
N TRP A 51 9.19 0.08 1.20
CA TRP A 51 8.50 1.35 1.02
C TRP A 51 7.81 1.82 2.30
N CYS A 52 7.15 0.92 3.04
CA CYS A 52 6.54 1.25 4.33
C CYS A 52 7.59 1.74 5.34
N ARG A 53 8.74 1.06 5.44
CA ARG A 53 9.86 1.47 6.32
C ARG A 53 10.42 2.83 5.92
N LEU A 54 10.62 3.07 4.63
CA LEU A 54 11.17 4.32 4.11
C LEU A 54 10.23 5.52 4.32
N THR A 55 8.92 5.31 4.26
CA THR A 55 7.91 6.39 4.33
C THR A 55 7.34 6.61 5.72
N GLY A 56 7.55 5.66 6.64
CA GLY A 56 6.99 5.64 7.99
C GLY A 56 5.57 5.06 8.08
N HIS A 57 5.05 4.49 7.00
CA HIS A 57 3.77 3.79 7.00
C HIS A 57 3.88 2.39 7.64
N THR A 58 2.77 1.85 8.14
CA THR A 58 2.76 0.52 8.76
C THR A 58 2.22 -0.51 7.77
N LEU A 59 3.02 -1.51 7.41
CA LEU A 59 2.51 -2.70 6.72
C LEU A 59 1.79 -3.59 7.74
N LEU A 60 0.49 -3.80 7.58
CA LEU A 60 -0.34 -4.62 8.46
C LEU A 60 -0.36 -6.09 8.02
N SER A 61 -0.45 -6.34 6.71
CA SER A 61 -0.34 -7.67 6.12
C SER A 61 0.20 -7.62 4.71
N ALA A 62 0.89 -8.68 4.30
CA ALA A 62 1.39 -8.90 2.95
C ALA A 62 1.09 -10.35 2.54
N GLU A 63 0.03 -10.52 1.77
CA GLU A 63 -0.47 -11.79 1.26
C GLU A 63 -0.67 -11.64 -0.25
N PRO A 64 0.40 -11.74 -1.06
CA PRO A 64 0.34 -11.42 -2.48
C PRO A 64 -0.82 -12.15 -3.20
N PRO A 65 -1.60 -11.44 -4.03
CA PRO A 65 -1.35 -10.08 -4.52
C PRO A 65 -1.88 -8.96 -3.60
N VAL A 66 -2.36 -9.26 -2.38
CA VAL A 66 -3.04 -8.31 -1.49
C VAL A 66 -2.11 -7.81 -0.38
N TYR A 67 -2.07 -6.49 -0.19
CA TYR A 67 -1.31 -5.83 0.85
C TYR A 67 -2.21 -4.88 1.63
N ARG A 68 -2.08 -4.86 2.96
CA ARG A 68 -2.78 -3.91 3.83
C ARG A 68 -1.77 -2.96 4.45
N ILE A 69 -1.91 -1.67 4.17
CA ILE A 69 -0.98 -0.65 4.65
C ILE A 69 -1.77 0.41 5.40
N ARG A 70 -1.32 0.75 6.60
CA ARG A 70 -1.85 1.84 7.41
C ARG A 70 -1.07 3.12 7.17
N ARG A 71 -1.78 4.20 6.86
CA ARG A 71 -1.21 5.54 6.78
C ARG A 71 -0.64 5.93 8.15
N LYS A 72 0.53 6.57 8.13
CA LYS A 72 1.19 7.07 9.34
C LYS A 72 0.33 8.15 9.98
N GLU A 73 0.48 8.35 11.28
CA GLU A 73 -0.35 9.28 12.04
C GLU A 73 -0.01 10.76 11.79
N GLY A 74 1.10 11.03 11.09
CA GLY A 74 1.60 12.38 10.86
C GLY A 74 2.63 12.74 11.92
#